data_AF-A0A7W9Z2Y8-F1
#
_entry.id   AF-A0A7W9Z2Y8-F1
#
_cell.length_a   1.000
_cell.length_b   1.000
_cell.length_c   1.000
_cell.angle_alpha   90.00
_cell.angle_beta   90.00
_cell.angle_gamma   90.00
#
_symmetry.space_group_name_H-M   'P 1'
#
loop_
_entity.id
_entity.type
_entity.pdbx_description
1 polymer ?
#
loop_
_entity_poly.entity_id
_entity_poly.type
_entity_poly.pdbx_seq_one_letter_code
_entity_poly.pdbx_strand_id
1 'polypeptide(L)' 'MSKITYNGQTFDFEEIRRQMDPDLAEQFKDTTKTDQDFFDSYLLAHSTKYGEHFVVD' A
#
# COMPACT_ATOMS: atom_id res chain seq x y z
N MET A 1 12.12 4.17 7.84
CA MET A 1 12.02 4.64 6.45
C MET A 1 12.22 3.46 5.50
N SER A 2 11.15 2.68 5.38
CA SER A 2 11.01 1.68 4.33
C SER A 2 10.63 2.39 3.04
N LYS A 3 11.14 1.91 1.90
CA LYS A 3 10.89 2.52 0.59
C LYS A 3 10.21 1.53 -0.32
N ILE A 4 9.19 1.99 -1.02
CA ILE A 4 8.48 1.21 -2.04
C ILE A 4 8.66 1.86 -3.40
N THR A 5 8.61 1.05 -4.44
CA THR A 5 8.62 1.54 -5.82
C THR A 5 7.21 1.45 -6.38
N TYR A 6 6.68 2.58 -6.80
CA TYR A 6 5.38 2.68 -7.45
C TYR A 6 5.50 3.52 -8.71
N ASN A 7 5.00 2.99 -9.83
CA ASN A 7 5.03 3.66 -11.14
C ASN A 7 6.43 4.17 -11.57
N GLY A 8 7.50 3.45 -11.20
CA GLY A 8 8.89 3.84 -11.50
C GLY A 8 9.47 4.93 -10.59
N GLN A 9 8.71 5.41 -9.61
CA GLN A 9 9.15 6.35 -8.59
C GLN A 9 9.30 5.63 -7.24
N THR A 10 10.24 6.11 -6.42
CA THR A 10 10.45 5.58 -5.07
C THR A 10 9.76 6.49 -4.06
N PHE A 11 8.88 5.92 -3.25
CA PHE A 11 8.14 6.62 -2.20
C PHE A 11 8.50 6.07 -0.82
N ASP A 12 8.32 6.90 0.21
CA ASP A 12 8.49 6.46 1.58
C ASP A 12 7.22 5.74 2.06
N PHE A 13 7.36 4.46 2.39
CA PHE A 13 6.23 3.62 2.75
C PHE A 13 5.49 4.13 4.00
N GLU A 14 6.20 4.74 4.95
CA GLU A 14 5.58 5.28 6.16
C GLU A 14 4.68 6.50 5.86
N GLU A 15 4.96 7.24 4.80
CA GLU A 15 4.12 8.33 4.32
C GLU A 15 2.89 7.78 3.61
N ILE A 16 3.08 6.82 2.71
CA ILE A 16 2.00 6.19 1.96
C ILE A 16 1.03 5.46 2.90
N ARG A 17 1.55 4.75 3.89
CA ARG A 17 0.74 4.06 4.91
C ARG A 17 -0.17 4.98 5.71
N ARG A 18 0.17 6.28 5.84
CA ARG A 18 -0.72 7.26 6.49
C ARG A 18 -1.89 7.68 5.61
N GLN A 19 -1.74 7.59 4.29
CA GLN A 19 -2.80 7.86 3.31
C GLN A 19 -3.69 6.63 3.10
N MET A 20 -3.19 5.44 3.43
CA MET A 20 -3.94 4.19 3.35
C MET A 20 -5.07 4.11 4.36
N ASP A 21 -6.16 3.48 3.94
CA ASP A 21 -7.22 3.01 4.82
C ASP A 21 -6.66 2.05 5.89
N PRO A 22 -6.75 2.40 7.20
CA PRO A 22 -6.10 1.65 8.27
C PRO A 22 -6.72 0.28 8.49
N ASP A 23 -8.03 0.15 8.29
CA ASP A 23 -8.76 -1.12 8.44
C ASP A 23 -8.31 -2.12 7.39
N LEU A 24 -8.20 -1.69 6.12
CA LEU A 24 -7.66 -2.51 5.05
C LEU A 24 -6.17 -2.84 5.27
N ALA A 25 -5.38 -1.85 5.70
CA ALA A 25 -3.94 -2.01 5.95
C ALA A 25 -3.65 -3.00 7.09
N GLU A 26 -4.48 -3.05 8.14
CA GLU A 26 -4.31 -4.00 9.23
C GLU A 26 -4.50 -5.45 8.78
N GLN A 27 -5.34 -5.71 7.77
CA GLN A 27 -5.54 -7.07 7.24
C GLN A 27 -4.27 -7.67 6.62
N PHE A 28 -3.39 -6.83 6.08
CA PHE A 28 -2.18 -7.27 5.39
C PHE A 28 -0.93 -7.24 6.27
N LYS A 29 -1.00 -6.63 7.46
CA LYS A 29 0.16 -6.37 8.33
C LYS A 29 0.96 -7.63 8.71
N ASP A 30 0.27 -8.74 8.94
CA ASP A 30 0.88 -10.03 9.34
C ASP A 30 1.07 -11.00 8.16
N THR A 31 0.60 -10.63 6.97
CA THR A 31 0.53 -11.54 5.81
C THR A 31 1.72 -11.36 4.86
N THR A 32 2.30 -10.16 4.82
CA THR A 32 3.30 -9.78 3.81
C THR A 32 4.71 -9.73 4.38
N LYS A 33 5.70 -10.20 3.60
CA LYS A 33 7.10 -10.30 4.06
C LYS A 33 7.92 -9.02 3.84
N THR A 34 7.49 -8.16 2.92
CA THR A 34 8.16 -6.90 2.60
C THR A 34 7.13 -5.78 2.45
N ASP A 35 7.56 -4.54 2.65
CA ASP A 35 6.69 -3.37 2.47
C ASP A 35 6.18 -3.22 1.03
N GLN A 36 6.96 -3.68 0.04
CA GLN A 36 6.53 -3.72 -1.36
C GLN A 36 5.39 -4.74 -1.57
N ASP A 37 5.54 -5.95 -1.03
CA ASP A 37 4.52 -7.01 -1.12
C ASP A 37 3.23 -6.61 -0.41
N PHE A 38 3.36 -5.93 0.74
CA PHE A 38 2.26 -5.27 1.43
C PHE A 38 1.56 -4.26 0.52
N PHE A 39 2.34 -3.36 -0.08
CA PHE A 39 1.81 -2.29 -0.91
C PHE A 39 1.07 -2.83 -2.14
N ASP A 40 1.68 -3.76 -2.89
CA ASP A 40 1.06 -4.40 -4.04
C ASP A 40 -0.25 -5.14 -3.67
N SER A 41 -0.27 -5.86 -2.55
CA SER A 41 -1.48 -6.52 -2.03
C SER A 41 -2.56 -5.52 -1.65
N TYR A 42 -2.16 -4.42 -1.00
CA TYR A 42 -3.06 -3.33 -0.63
C TYR A 42 -3.70 -2.70 -1.87
N LEU A 43 -2.92 -2.42 -2.93
CA LEU A 43 -3.45 -1.82 -4.17
C LEU A 43 -4.59 -2.65 -4.77
N LEU A 44 -4.42 -3.97 -4.82
CA LEU A 44 -5.44 -4.91 -5.31
C LEU A 44 -6.69 -4.90 -4.43
N ALA A 45 -6.50 -4.94 -3.11
CA ALA A 45 -7.60 -4.93 -2.16
C ALA A 45 -8.36 -3.59 -2.15
N HIS A 46 -7.64 -2.47 -2.26
CA HIS A 46 -8.21 -1.14 -2.35
C HIS A 46 -9.04 -1.00 -3.63
N SER A 47 -8.49 -1.43 -4.77
CA SER A 47 -9.23 -1.44 -6.04
C SER A 47 -10.46 -2.32 -5.99
N THR A 48 -10.43 -3.43 -5.26
CA THR A 48 -11.59 -4.31 -5.09
C THR A 48 -12.65 -3.68 -4.18
N LYS A 49 -12.24 -3.01 -3.09
CA LYS A 49 -13.14 -2.40 -2.10
C LYS A 49 -13.80 -1.12 -2.61
N TYR A 50 -13.04 -0.23 -3.25
CA TYR A 50 -13.50 1.09 -3.66
C TYR A 50 -13.81 1.18 -5.16
N GLY A 51 -13.37 0.20 -5.96
CA GLY A 51 -13.55 0.24 -7.43
C GLY A 51 -12.60 1.21 -8.14
N GLU A 52 -11.64 1.79 -7.43
CA GLU A 52 -10.67 2.77 -7.93
C GLU A 52 -9.24 2.40 -7.51
N HIS A 53 -8.26 2.77 -8.33
CA HIS A 53 -6.86 2.56 -7.99
C HIS A 53 -6.42 3.58 -6.93
N PHE A 54 -5.73 3.09 -5.91
CA PHE A 54 -5.07 3.96 -4.95
C PHE A 54 -3.99 4.78 -5.66
N VAL A 55 -4.10 6.10 -5.60
CA VAL A 55 -3.15 7.04 -6.20
C VAL A 55 -2.24 7.56 -5.10
N VAL A 56 -0.93 7.44 -5.34
CA VAL A 56 0.10 8.04 -4.50
C VAL A 56 0.48 9.39 -5.12
N ASP A 57 0.35 10.47 -4.36
CA ASP A 57 0.83 11.83 -4.67
C ASP A 57 1.97 12.23 -3.72
#